data_AF-A0A091C0T9-F1
#
_entry.id   AF-A0A091C0T9-F1
#
_cell.length_a   1.000
_cell.length_b   1.000
_cell.length_c   1.000
_cell.angle_alpha   90.00
_cell.angle_beta   90.00
_cell.angle_gamma   90.00
#
_symmetry.space_group_name_H-M   'P 1'
#
loop_
_entity.id
_entity.type
_entity.pdbx_description
1 polymer ?
#
loop_
_entity_poly.entity_id
_entity_poly.type
_entity_poly.pdbx_seq_one_letter_code
_entity_poly.pdbx_strand_id
1 'polypeptide(L)'
;MEIFNDEGLRFEDMGALTRPYRPIFLSGLLVGAIGASLDTVVSVVSTLEEIEAKNPIVTLNQLIHSGKKVGEDISSTMVNVLICSYFSSAIPMMLIYLHNGWPFAQTVSMLLSIEFVRVLCGGFGILLSIPFSLLFFQFNRKGAKQ
;
A
#
# COMPACT_ATOMS: atom_id res chain seq x y z
N MET A 1 -3.35 -48.05 19.43
CA MET A 1 -4.22 -47.03 18.82
C MET A 1 -3.36 -45.82 18.54
N GLU A 2 -2.53 -45.95 17.51
CA GLU A 2 -1.83 -44.85 16.85
C GLU A 2 -2.77 -44.40 15.73
N ILE A 3 -3.44 -43.27 15.91
CA ILE A 3 -4.34 -42.71 14.90
C ILE A 3 -3.94 -41.25 14.80
N PHE A 4 -3.39 -40.87 13.65
CA PHE A 4 -2.78 -39.59 13.27
C PHE A 4 -1.26 -39.50 13.45
N ASN A 5 -0.62 -40.23 12.53
CA ASN A 5 0.70 -39.97 11.97
C ASN A 5 0.84 -38.47 11.63
N ASP A 6 1.80 -37.77 12.23
CA ASP A 6 2.16 -36.36 11.97
C ASP A 6 2.81 -36.16 10.57
N GLU A 7 2.45 -36.97 9.58
CA GLU A 7 2.87 -36.84 8.19
C GLU A 7 2.05 -35.75 7.50
N GLY A 8 2.45 -34.50 7.72
CA GLY A 8 1.87 -33.33 7.06
C GLY A 8 1.99 -32.03 7.85
N LEU A 9 2.29 -32.11 9.15
CA LEU A 9 2.61 -30.94 9.95
C LEU A 9 4.05 -30.51 9.67
N ARG A 10 4.21 -29.62 8.69
CA ARG A 10 5.50 -28.97 8.43
C ARG A 10 5.75 -27.95 9.54
N PHE A 11 6.39 -28.41 10.63
CA PHE A 11 6.96 -27.54 11.67
C PHE A 11 8.07 -26.61 11.16
N GLU A 12 8.40 -26.69 9.87
CA GLU A 12 9.27 -25.78 9.13
C GLU A 12 8.79 -24.31 9.16
N ASP A 13 7.48 -24.06 9.37
CA ASP A 13 6.93 -22.71 9.61
C ASP A 13 7.19 -22.15 11.03
N MET A 14 7.80 -22.94 11.93
CA MET A 14 8.46 -22.39 13.13
C MET A 14 9.72 -21.57 12.78
N GLY A 15 10.11 -21.53 11.49
CA GLY A 15 11.29 -20.82 10.97
C GLY A 15 11.23 -19.29 11.00
N ALA A 16 10.12 -18.68 11.45
CA ALA A 16 10.07 -17.23 11.66
C ALA A 16 10.84 -16.78 12.92
N LEU A 17 11.16 -17.68 13.86
CA LEU A 17 11.89 -17.34 15.09
C LEU A 17 13.39 -17.07 14.87
N THR A 18 13.98 -17.55 13.77
CA THR A 18 15.41 -17.39 13.41
C THR A 18 15.65 -16.46 12.22
N ARG A 19 14.59 -15.94 11.58
CA ARG A 19 14.72 -15.00 10.47
C ARG A 19 14.95 -13.59 11.02
N PRO A 20 15.80 -12.77 10.37
CA PRO A 20 15.88 -11.37 10.72
C PRO A 20 14.51 -10.72 10.45
N TYR A 21 13.80 -10.37 11.52
CA TYR A 21 12.44 -9.80 11.51
C TYR A 21 12.37 -8.49 10.72
N ARG A 22 13.44 -7.71 10.76
CA ARG A 22 13.56 -6.40 10.09
C ARG A 22 13.49 -6.48 8.55
N PRO A 23 14.31 -7.27 7.83
CA PRO A 23 14.25 -7.35 6.37
C PRO A 23 12.94 -7.98 5.86
N ILE A 24 12.35 -8.94 6.58
CA ILE A 24 11.03 -9.48 6.18
C ILE A 24 9.98 -8.39 6.28
N PHE A 25 9.92 -7.69 7.42
CA PHE A 25 9.01 -6.56 7.60
C PHE A 25 9.23 -5.48 6.53
N LEU A 26 10.47 -5.11 6.25
CA LEU A 26 10.80 -4.11 5.24
C LEU A 26 10.39 -4.57 3.83
N SER A 27 10.63 -5.83 3.48
CA SER A 27 10.23 -6.37 2.18
C SER A 27 8.71 -6.37 1.99
N GLY A 28 7.94 -6.81 3.00
CA GLY A 28 6.49 -6.73 2.98
C GLY A 28 5.97 -5.30 2.91
N LEU A 29 6.58 -4.37 3.65
CA LEU A 29 6.27 -2.94 3.59
C LEU A 29 6.51 -2.38 2.19
N LEU A 30 7.65 -2.69 1.57
CA LEU A 30 7.99 -2.21 0.23
C LEU A 30 7.01 -2.76 -0.82
N VAL A 31 6.71 -4.06 -0.78
CA VAL A 31 5.75 -4.68 -1.70
C VAL A 31 4.37 -4.06 -1.55
N GLY A 32 3.88 -3.88 -0.33
CA GLY A 32 2.61 -3.20 -0.06
C GLY A 32 2.59 -1.76 -0.56
N ALA A 33 3.66 -1.00 -0.31
CA ALA A 33 3.79 0.38 -0.78
C ALA A 33 3.84 0.48 -2.31
N ILE A 34 4.55 -0.43 -2.98
CA ILE A 34 4.61 -0.50 -4.45
C ILE A 34 3.22 -0.80 -5.01
N GLY A 35 2.49 -1.77 -4.44
CA GLY A 35 1.15 -2.12 -4.89
C GLY A 35 0.17 -0.94 -4.82
N ALA A 36 0.12 -0.26 -3.67
CA ALA A 36 -0.77 0.90 -3.50
C ALA A 36 -0.37 2.11 -4.37
N SER A 37 0.95 2.29 -4.59
CA SER A 37 1.48 3.33 -5.47
C SER A 37 1.13 3.04 -6.93
N LEU A 38 1.26 1.79 -7.38
CA LEU A 38 0.95 1.38 -8.76
C LEU A 38 -0.51 1.65 -9.11
N ASP A 39 -1.43 1.29 -8.22
CA ASP A 39 -2.87 1.53 -8.41
C ASP A 39 -3.19 3.03 -8.60
N THR A 40 -2.55 3.87 -7.79
CA THR A 40 -2.69 5.34 -7.88
C THR A 40 -2.11 5.87 -9.19
N VAL A 41 -0.92 5.41 -9.60
CA VAL A 41 -0.27 5.84 -10.85
C VAL A 41 -1.09 5.45 -12.07
N VAL A 42 -1.53 4.20 -12.15
CA VAL A 42 -2.32 3.69 -13.28
C VAL A 42 -3.62 4.47 -13.41
N SER A 43 -4.31 4.71 -12.30
CA SER A 43 -5.58 5.45 -12.31
C SER A 43 -5.42 6.92 -12.75
N VAL A 44 -4.36 7.60 -12.31
CA VAL A 44 -4.08 8.98 -12.74
C VAL A 44 -3.70 9.04 -14.22
N VAL A 45 -2.82 8.14 -14.67
CA VAL A 45 -2.36 8.11 -16.07
C VAL A 45 -3.51 7.78 -17.02
N SER A 46 -4.32 6.76 -16.73
CA SER A 46 -5.46 6.41 -17.58
C SER A 46 -6.48 7.53 -17.68
N THR A 47 -6.73 8.25 -16.58
CA THR A 47 -7.62 9.42 -16.58
C THR A 47 -7.06 10.55 -17.46
N LEU A 48 -5.74 10.79 -17.41
CA LEU A 48 -5.09 11.80 -18.24
C LEU A 48 -5.14 11.44 -19.73
N GLU A 49 -4.89 10.18 -20.07
CA GLU A 49 -5.01 9.67 -21.44
C GLU A 49 -6.44 9.80 -21.96
N GLU A 50 -7.45 9.52 -21.14
CA GLU A 50 -8.86 9.67 -21.53
C GLU A 50 -9.23 11.14 -21.77
N ILE A 51 -8.73 12.08 -20.94
CA ILE A 51 -8.93 13.52 -21.14
C ILE A 51 -8.29 13.97 -22.46
N GLU A 52 -7.08 13.50 -22.76
CA GLU A 52 -6.37 13.84 -24.00
C GLU A 52 -7.09 13.26 -25.23
N ALA A 53 -7.57 12.02 -25.16
CA ALA A 53 -8.32 11.38 -26.24
C ALA A 53 -9.65 12.09 -26.54
N LYS A 54 -10.37 12.57 -25.51
CA LYS A 54 -11.64 13.30 -25.67
C LYS A 54 -11.46 14.76 -26.09
N ASN A 55 -10.33 15.38 -25.74
CA ASN A 55 -10.09 16.80 -26.05
C ASN A 55 -8.67 17.04 -26.61
N PRO A 56 -8.48 16.88 -27.93
CA PRO A 56 -7.16 16.98 -28.56
C PRO A 56 -6.55 18.40 -28.56
N ILE A 57 -7.34 19.43 -28.21
CA ILE A 57 -6.88 20.83 -28.12
C ILE A 57 -6.34 21.14 -26.71
N VAL A 58 -6.48 20.21 -25.76
CA VAL A 58 -6.15 20.47 -24.35
C VAL A 58 -4.66 20.79 -24.16
N THR A 59 -4.39 21.85 -23.40
CA THR A 59 -3.02 22.30 -23.12
C THR A 59 -2.39 21.46 -22.01
N LEU A 60 -1.06 21.35 -22.03
CA LEU A 60 -0.32 20.60 -21.00
C LEU A 60 -0.62 21.11 -19.58
N ASN A 61 -0.74 22.43 -19.41
CA ASN A 61 -1.05 23.03 -18.10
C ASN A 61 -2.45 22.64 -17.59
N GLN A 62 -3.44 22.57 -18.47
CA GLN A 62 -4.79 22.11 -18.10
C GLN A 62 -4.76 20.63 -17.71
N LEU A 63 -4.01 19.80 -18.44
CA LEU A 63 -3.89 18.39 -18.14
C LEU A 63 -3.22 18.14 -16.78
N ILE A 64 -2.13 18.86 -16.48
CA ILE A 64 -1.45 18.77 -15.18
C ILE A 64 -2.36 19.23 -14.03
N HIS A 65 -3.10 20.32 -14.24
CA HIS A 65 -4.03 20.83 -13.22
C HIS A 65 -5.14 19.81 -12.92
N SER A 66 -5.75 19.24 -13.96
CA SER A 66 -6.75 18.18 -13.82
C SER A 66 -6.15 16.92 -13.19
N GLY A 67 -4.98 16.48 -13.64
CA GLY A 67 -4.29 15.31 -13.10
C GLY A 67 -3.90 15.45 -11.64
N LYS A 68 -3.50 16.65 -11.22
CA LYS A 68 -3.22 16.94 -9.80
C LYS A 68 -4.48 16.79 -8.96
N LYS A 69 -5.60 17.39 -9.40
CA LYS A 69 -6.87 17.32 -8.67
C LYS A 69 -7.39 15.87 -8.56
N VAL A 70 -7.37 15.14 -9.68
CA VAL A 70 -7.74 13.72 -9.72
C VAL A 70 -6.81 12.88 -8.84
N GLY A 71 -5.50 13.13 -8.90
CA GLY A 71 -4.53 12.43 -8.06
C GLY A 71 -4.74 12.67 -6.57
N GLU A 72 -5.05 13.91 -6.17
CA GLU A 72 -5.39 14.25 -4.78
C GLU A 72 -6.64 13.48 -4.31
N ASP A 73 -7.70 13.45 -5.12
CA ASP A 73 -8.96 12.74 -4.81
C ASP A 73 -8.75 11.22 -4.68
N ILE A 74 -8.01 10.62 -5.63
CA ILE A 74 -7.68 9.18 -5.61
C ILE A 74 -6.80 8.84 -4.41
N SER A 75 -5.78 9.64 -4.13
CA SER A 75 -4.85 9.37 -3.03
C SER A 75 -5.54 9.36 -1.67
N SER A 76 -6.48 10.28 -1.45
CA SER A 76 -7.29 10.33 -0.22
C SER A 76 -8.08 9.03 -0.04
N THR A 77 -8.71 8.57 -1.13
CA THR A 77 -9.48 7.32 -1.13
C THR A 77 -8.57 6.11 -0.86
N MET A 78 -7.39 6.06 -1.50
CA MET A 78 -6.44 4.96 -1.37
C MET A 78 -5.80 4.90 0.03
N VAL A 79 -5.49 6.04 0.64
CA VAL A 79 -5.01 6.11 2.02
C VAL A 79 -6.07 5.56 2.99
N ASN A 80 -7.35 5.86 2.78
CA ASN A 80 -8.42 5.31 3.60
C ASN A 80 -8.50 3.78 3.48
N VAL A 81 -8.36 3.25 2.26
CA VAL A 81 -8.30 1.80 2.02
C VAL A 81 -7.10 1.16 2.73
N LEU A 82 -5.91 1.77 2.67
CA LEU A 82 -4.73 1.30 3.40
C LEU A 82 -4.97 1.23 4.90
N ILE A 83 -5.54 2.29 5.48
CA ILE A 83 -5.86 2.33 6.92
C ILE A 83 -6.80 1.18 7.26
N CYS A 84 -7.92 1.02 6.55
CA CYS A 84 -8.86 -0.08 6.78
C CYS A 84 -8.22 -1.46 6.60
N SER A 85 -7.34 -1.64 5.62
CA SER A 85 -6.63 -2.90 5.38
C SER A 85 -5.69 -3.25 6.53
N TYR A 86 -4.88 -2.30 7.00
CA TYR A 86 -3.97 -2.55 8.12
C TYR A 86 -4.69 -2.78 9.44
N PHE A 87 -5.72 -1.98 9.75
CA PHE A 87 -6.56 -2.22 10.92
C PHE A 87 -7.24 -3.58 10.88
N SER A 88 -7.77 -4.00 9.73
CA SER A 88 -8.41 -5.33 9.63
C SER A 88 -7.40 -6.47 9.79
N SER A 89 -6.16 -6.30 9.33
CA SER A 89 -5.08 -7.28 9.54
C SER A 89 -4.63 -7.42 11.01
N ALA A 90 -4.82 -6.36 11.81
CA ALA A 90 -4.48 -6.35 13.22
C ALA A 90 -5.51 -7.11 14.10
N ILE A 91 -6.80 -7.10 13.73
CA ILE A 91 -7.88 -7.66 14.56
C ILE A 91 -7.65 -9.13 14.96
N PRO A 92 -7.29 -10.06 14.04
CA PRO A 92 -7.06 -11.46 14.39
C PRO A 92 -5.94 -11.64 15.42
N MET A 93 -4.81 -10.94 15.25
CA MET A 93 -3.69 -10.99 16.19
C MET A 93 -4.06 -10.39 17.55
N MET A 94 -4.82 -9.30 17.54
CA MET A 94 -5.36 -8.69 18.76
C MET A 94 -6.22 -9.69 19.56
N LEU A 95 -7.09 -10.44 18.87
CA LEU A 95 -7.95 -11.45 19.47
C LEU A 95 -7.15 -12.60 20.08
N ILE A 96 -6.10 -13.08 19.38
CA ILE A 96 -5.21 -14.14 19.88
C ILE A 96 -4.51 -13.70 21.17
N TYR A 97 -3.96 -12.49 21.23
CA TYR A 97 -3.28 -12.00 22.44
C TYR A 97 -4.25 -11.82 23.61
N LEU A 98 -5.45 -11.29 23.35
CA LEU A 98 -6.47 -11.16 24.38
C LEU A 98 -6.93 -12.54 24.91
N HIS A 99 -7.06 -13.53 24.03
CA HIS A 99 -7.39 -14.90 24.42
C HIS A 99 -6.30 -15.55 25.28
N ASN A 100 -5.03 -15.24 25.02
CA ASN A 100 -3.88 -15.69 25.81
C ASN A 100 -3.71 -14.94 27.14
N GLY A 101 -4.67 -14.10 27.53
CA GLY A 101 -4.65 -13.40 28.83
C GLY A 101 -3.79 -12.15 28.87
N TRP A 102 -3.34 -11.62 27.72
CA TRP A 102 -2.59 -10.37 27.68
C TRP A 102 -3.50 -9.17 28.00
N PRO A 103 -3.02 -8.18 28.77
CA PRO A 103 -3.82 -7.00 29.06
C PRO A 103 -4.06 -6.16 27.79
N PHE A 104 -5.32 -5.76 27.58
CA PHE A 104 -5.76 -5.04 26.38
C PHE A 104 -4.85 -3.86 26.00
N ALA A 105 -4.43 -3.06 26.98
CA ALA A 105 -3.56 -1.91 26.76
C ALA A 105 -2.19 -2.28 26.17
N GLN A 106 -1.58 -3.40 26.61
CA GLN A 106 -0.30 -3.86 26.07
C GLN A 106 -0.47 -4.43 24.67
N THR A 107 -1.52 -5.22 24.44
CA THR A 107 -1.86 -5.78 23.13
C THR A 107 -2.04 -4.69 22.08
N VAL A 108 -2.84 -3.65 22.39
CA VAL A 108 -3.08 -2.52 21.48
C VAL A 108 -1.79 -1.75 21.25
N SER A 109 -1.04 -1.43 22.30
CA SER A 109 0.21 -0.66 22.17
C SER A 109 1.23 -1.38 21.28
N MET A 110 1.40 -2.69 21.47
CA MET A 110 2.37 -3.49 20.72
C MET A 110 1.98 -3.64 19.25
N LEU A 111 0.71 -3.96 18.97
CA LEU A 111 0.24 -4.22 17.62
C LEU A 111 0.06 -2.94 16.81
N LEU A 112 -0.50 -1.89 17.43
CA LEU A 112 -0.77 -0.64 16.73
C LEU A 112 0.53 0.10 16.41
N SER A 113 1.59 -0.04 17.21
CA SER A 113 2.87 0.62 16.97
C SER A 113 3.47 0.26 15.60
N ILE A 114 3.49 -1.02 15.24
CA ILE A 114 4.08 -1.46 13.96
C ILE A 114 3.18 -1.15 12.76
N GLU A 115 1.86 -1.30 12.93
CA GLU A 115 0.89 -0.98 11.88
C GLU A 115 0.82 0.52 11.60
N PHE A 116 1.01 1.37 12.62
CA PHE A 116 1.05 2.82 12.44
C PHE A 116 2.23 3.26 11.55
N VAL A 117 3.41 2.69 11.78
CA VAL A 117 4.57 2.93 10.91
C VAL A 117 4.29 2.46 9.47
N ARG A 118 3.59 1.33 9.32
CA ARG A 118 3.25 0.78 8.00
C ARG A 118 2.26 1.67 7.24
N VAL A 119 1.22 2.17 7.93
CA VAL A 119 0.26 3.14 7.39
C VAL A 119 0.97 4.42 6.96
N LEU A 120 1.84 4.97 7.82
CA LEU A 120 2.58 6.20 7.51
C LEU A 120 3.47 6.02 6.29
N CYS A 121 4.33 5.01 6.28
CA CYS A 121 5.25 4.75 5.17
C CYS A 121 4.48 4.46 3.86
N GLY A 122 3.40 3.66 3.91
CA GLY A 122 2.56 3.38 2.75
C GLY A 122 1.84 4.63 2.22
N GLY A 123 1.27 5.44 3.14
CA GLY A 123 0.59 6.68 2.80
C GLY A 123 1.52 7.72 2.16
N PHE A 124 2.75 7.88 2.69
CA PHE A 124 3.76 8.72 2.05
C PHE A 124 4.13 8.22 0.64
N GLY A 125 4.22 6.90 0.44
CA GLY A 125 4.44 6.31 -0.89
C GLY A 125 3.36 6.70 -1.90
N ILE A 126 2.10 6.60 -1.51
CA ILE A 126 0.95 7.02 -2.34
C ILE A 126 1.04 8.52 -2.66
N LEU A 127 1.22 9.37 -1.65
CA LEU A 127 1.25 10.82 -1.83
C LEU A 127 2.38 11.27 -2.76
N LEU A 128 3.56 10.63 -2.66
CA LEU A 128 4.69 10.90 -3.55
C LEU A 128 4.44 10.37 -4.96
N SER A 129 3.62 9.33 -5.15
CA SER A 129 3.36 8.75 -6.46
C SER A 129 2.65 9.71 -7.42
N ILE A 130 1.85 10.65 -6.93
CA ILE A 130 1.14 11.66 -7.73
C ILE A 130 2.10 12.61 -8.46
N PRO A 131 3.01 13.35 -7.78
CA PRO A 131 3.92 14.22 -8.50
C PRO A 131 4.85 13.43 -9.44
N PHE A 132 5.23 12.20 -9.10
CA PHE A 132 6.03 11.35 -9.99
C PHE A 132 5.28 10.95 -11.26
N SER A 133 4.00 10.57 -11.16
CA SER A 133 3.19 10.20 -12.33
C SER A 133 2.96 11.39 -13.27
N LEU A 134 2.66 12.57 -12.72
CA LEU A 134 2.48 13.80 -13.49
C LEU A 134 3.78 14.22 -14.19
N LEU A 135 4.92 14.10 -13.50
CA LEU A 135 6.22 14.40 -14.08
C LEU A 135 6.55 13.45 -15.23
N PHE A 136 6.33 12.14 -15.04
CA PHE A 136 6.52 11.14 -16.10
C PHE A 136 5.64 11.44 -17.33
N PHE A 137 4.36 11.77 -17.10
CA PHE A 137 3.43 12.13 -18.17
C PHE A 137 3.90 13.36 -18.96
N GLN A 138 4.39 14.40 -18.27
CA GLN A 138 4.97 15.58 -18.92
C GLN A 138 6.17 15.24 -19.79
N PHE A 139 7.07 14.35 -19.34
CA PHE A 139 8.22 13.92 -20.10
C PHE A 139 7.81 13.15 -21.37
N ASN A 140 6.86 12.23 -21.26
CA ASN A 140 6.38 11.44 -22.39
C ASN A 140 5.80 12.35 -23.50
N ARG A 141 4.95 13.31 -23.12
CA ARG A 141 4.34 14.25 -24.06
C ARG A 141 5.34 15.23 -24.70
N LYS A 142 6.44 15.55 -24.02
CA LYS A 142 7.55 16.33 -24.62
C LYS A 142 8.34 15.51 -25.65
N GLY A 143 8.53 14.21 -25.41
CA GLY A 143 9.16 13.29 -26.35
C GLY A 143 8.33 13.05 -27.62
N ALA A 144 7.00 13.04 -27.53
CA ALA A 144 6.12 12.84 -28.68
C ALA A 144 5.98 14.07 -29.62
N LYS A 145 6.55 15.23 -29.25
CA LYS A 145 6.54 16.47 -30.06
C LYS A 145 7.91 16.81 -30.68
N GLN A 146 8.90 15.93 -30.56
CA GLN A 146 10.18 15.99 -31.28
C GLN A 146 10.16 15.00 -32.45
#